data_AF-I3SX62-F1
#
_entry.id   AF-I3SX62-F1
#
_cell.length_a   1.000
_cell.length_b   1.000
_cell.length_c   1.000
_cell.angle_alpha   90.00
_cell.angle_beta   90.00
_cell.angle_gamma   90.00
#
_symmetry.space_group_name_H-M   'P 1'
#
loop_
_entity.id
_entity.type
_entity.pdbx_description
1 polymer ?
#
loop_
_entity_poly.entity_id
_entity_poly.type
_entity_poly.pdbx_seq_one_letter_code
_entity_poly.pdbx_strand_id
1 'polypeptide(L)'
;MEDICANIKVGSRCEVEPGAKRGVVKFVGQAEPLGPGFWVGVQYDEPLGKHDGMVKGVRYFQCPPSHGGIVRPEKVKVGDFPERDPFEEDEI
;
A
#
# COMPACT_ATOMS: atom_id res chain seq x y z
N MET A 1 10.70 10.45 -12.33
CA MET A 1 10.41 9.08 -11.86
C MET A 1 11.15 8.79 -10.55
N GLU A 2 12.38 9.28 -10.39
CA GLU A 2 13.14 9.21 -9.13
C GLU A 2 12.47 9.95 -7.95
N ASP A 3 11.77 11.07 -8.20
CA ASP A 3 11.15 11.87 -7.14
C ASP A 3 9.92 11.24 -6.46
N ILE A 4 9.20 10.36 -7.15
CA ILE A 4 7.97 9.75 -6.60
C ILE A 4 8.35 8.76 -5.48
N CYS A 5 9.39 7.96 -5.70
CA CYS A 5 9.86 7.01 -4.69
C CYS A 5 10.54 7.71 -3.51
N ALA A 6 11.17 8.87 -3.72
CA ALA A 6 11.86 9.62 -2.67
C ALA A 6 10.92 10.06 -1.53
N ASN A 7 9.65 10.30 -1.86
CA ASN A 7 8.64 10.71 -0.88
C ASN A 7 7.92 9.52 -0.23
N ILE A 8 7.95 8.34 -0.85
CA ILE A 8 7.27 7.14 -0.34
C ILE A 8 8.20 6.40 0.63
N LYS A 9 7.89 6.47 1.92
CA LYS A 9 8.65 5.79 2.98
C LYS A 9 7.82 4.68 3.62
N VAL A 10 8.50 3.63 4.05
CA VAL A 10 7.87 2.58 4.87
C VAL A 10 7.36 3.21 6.18
N GLY A 11 6.12 2.92 6.52
CA GLY A 11 5.40 3.51 7.66
C GLY A 11 4.55 4.74 7.29
N SER A 12 4.72 5.33 6.11
CA SER A 12 3.87 6.43 5.67
C SER A 12 2.45 5.97 5.38
N ARG A 13 1.47 6.80 5.74
CA ARG A 13 0.09 6.67 5.29
C ARG A 13 0.00 6.98 3.81
N CYS A 14 -0.78 6.17 3.10
CA CYS A 14 -0.97 6.33 1.68
C CYS A 14 -2.37 5.96 1.24
N GLU A 15 -2.74 6.48 0.07
CA GLU A 15 -3.91 6.10 -0.68
C GLU A 15 -3.48 5.50 -2.02
N VAL A 16 -4.13 4.42 -2.42
CA VAL A 16 -3.83 3.67 -3.64
C VAL A 16 -4.97 3.78 -4.64
N GLU A 17 -4.62 4.08 -5.89
CA GLU A 17 -5.55 4.13 -7.02
C GLU A 17 -5.53 2.86 -7.87
N PRO A 18 -6.66 2.45 -8.48
CA PRO A 18 -8.00 3.02 -8.33
C PRO A 18 -8.69 2.56 -7.04
N GLY A 19 -9.68 3.34 -6.60
CA GLY A 19 -10.58 2.99 -5.50
C GLY A 19 -10.24 3.60 -4.14
N ALA A 20 -9.42 4.66 -4.10
CA ALA A 20 -9.09 5.43 -2.89
C ALA A 20 -8.78 4.54 -1.68
N LYS A 21 -8.02 3.45 -1.91
CA LYS A 21 -7.76 2.44 -0.88
C LYS A 21 -6.69 2.96 0.05
N ARG A 22 -7.04 3.20 1.30
CA ARG A 22 -6.09 3.70 2.30
C ARG A 22 -5.34 2.56 2.97
N GLY A 23 -4.12 2.89 3.38
CA GLY A 23 -3.27 1.95 4.06
C GLY A 23 -1.95 2.55 4.49
N VAL A 24 -1.05 1.65 4.87
CA VAL A 24 0.31 1.96 5.31
C VAL A 24 1.29 1.32 4.36
N VAL A 25 2.27 2.10 3.90
CA VAL A 25 3.38 1.59 3.12
C VAL A 25 4.21 0.63 3.99
N LYS A 26 4.36 -0.62 3.56
CA LYS A 26 5.17 -1.64 4.24
C LYS A 26 6.43 -2.03 3.48
N PHE A 27 6.48 -1.76 2.19
CA PHE A 27 7.63 -2.08 1.35
C PHE A 27 7.81 -1.02 0.26
N VAL A 28 9.04 -0.62 -0.01
CA VAL A 28 9.41 0.23 -1.15
C VAL A 28 10.71 -0.30 -1.70
N GLY A 29 10.71 -0.79 -2.94
CA GLY A 29 11.91 -1.37 -3.52
C GLY A 29 11.67 -2.04 -4.86
N GLN A 30 12.74 -2.61 -5.41
CA GLN A 30 12.65 -3.43 -6.61
C GLN A 30 12.16 -4.84 -6.23
N ALA A 31 11.35 -5.41 -7.11
CA ALA A 31 10.81 -6.76 -6.94
C ALA A 31 10.98 -7.52 -8.25
N GLU A 32 12.12 -8.20 -8.40
CA GLU A 32 12.46 -8.96 -9.61
C GLU A 32 11.34 -9.92 -10.07
N PRO A 33 10.66 -10.67 -9.17
CA PRO A 33 9.57 -11.57 -9.59
C PRO A 33 8.34 -10.85 -10.18
N LEU A 34 8.17 -9.56 -9.87
CA LEU A 34 7.05 -8.75 -10.35
C LEU A 34 7.38 -8.01 -11.64
N GLY A 35 8.66 -7.89 -11.98
CA GLY A 35 9.15 -7.24 -13.18
C GLY A 35 9.95 -5.97 -12.87
N PRO A 36 10.60 -5.39 -13.90
CA PRO A 36 11.53 -4.29 -13.73
C PRO A 36 10.86 -3.04 -13.16
N GLY A 37 11.65 -2.25 -12.41
CA GLY A 37 11.24 -1.00 -11.78
C GLY A 37 10.90 -1.13 -10.30
N PHE A 38 10.46 -0.02 -9.71
CA PHE A 38 10.09 0.04 -8.30
C PHE A 38 8.65 -0.43 -8.07
N TRP A 39 8.46 -0.97 -6.88
CA TRP A 39 7.22 -1.51 -6.37
C TRP A 39 7.01 -1.01 -4.95
N VAL A 40 5.76 -0.72 -4.63
CA VAL A 40 5.34 -0.30 -3.30
C VAL A 40 4.37 -1.34 -2.77
N GLY A 41 4.76 -1.96 -1.66
CA GLY A 41 3.88 -2.82 -0.88
C GLY A 41 3.12 -1.98 0.14
N VAL A 42 1.81 -2.09 0.10
CA VAL A 42 0.88 -1.39 0.99
C VAL A 42 0.09 -2.44 1.77
N GLN A 43 -0.02 -2.23 3.08
CA GLN A 43 -1.01 -2.89 3.90
C GLN A 43 -2.24 -1.99 3.95
N TYR A 44 -3.33 -2.41 3.33
CA TYR A 44 -4.61 -1.73 3.40
C TYR A 44 -5.21 -1.87 4.80
N ASP A 45 -5.96 -0.85 5.21
CA ASP A 45 -6.69 -0.87 6.48
C ASP A 45 -7.85 -1.88 6.40
N GLU A 46 -8.49 -1.95 5.24
CA GLU A 46 -9.58 -2.88 4.92
C GLU A 46 -9.07 -4.09 4.10
N PRO A 47 -9.80 -5.23 4.06
CA PRO A 47 -9.44 -6.41 3.27
C PRO A 47 -9.64 -6.23 1.75
N LEU A 48 -9.10 -5.14 1.21
CA LEU A 48 -9.17 -4.71 -0.20
C LEU A 48 -7.91 -5.07 -1.00
N GLY A 49 -7.00 -5.81 -0.39
CA GLY A 49 -5.77 -6.33 -0.97
C GLY A 49 -5.96 -7.65 -1.70
N LYS A 50 -4.83 -8.22 -2.13
CA LYS A 50 -4.76 -9.45 -2.93
C LYS A 50 -3.97 -10.57 -2.25
N HIS A 51 -3.15 -10.26 -1.25
CA HIS A 51 -2.24 -11.20 -0.60
C HIS A 51 -1.95 -10.82 0.86
N ASP A 52 -1.20 -11.61 1.61
CA ASP A 52 -0.78 -11.38 3.01
C ASP A 52 0.63 -10.76 3.13
N GLY A 53 1.09 -10.10 2.06
CA GLY A 53 2.47 -9.57 1.94
C GLY A 53 3.47 -10.53 1.27
N MET A 54 3.05 -11.75 0.92
CA MET A 54 3.80 -12.65 0.03
C MET A 54 3.27 -12.58 -1.41
N VAL A 55 4.18 -12.45 -2.38
CA VAL A 55 3.83 -12.50 -3.81
C VAL A 55 4.80 -13.39 -4.57
N LYS A 56 4.27 -14.35 -5.35
CA LYS A 56 5.04 -15.33 -6.13
C LYS A 56 6.12 -16.07 -5.31
N GLY A 57 5.82 -16.41 -4.05
CA GLY A 57 6.74 -17.11 -3.15
C GLY A 57 7.78 -16.24 -2.44
N VAL A 58 7.82 -14.93 -2.72
CA VAL A 58 8.69 -13.98 -2.01
C VAL A 58 7.87 -13.19 -1.00
N ARG A 59 8.31 -13.19 0.27
CA ARG A 59 7.68 -12.40 1.34
C ARG A 59 8.35 -11.03 1.41
N TYR A 60 7.62 -9.99 1.02
CA TYR A 60 8.08 -8.60 1.07
C TYR A 60 7.75 -7.93 2.40
N PHE A 61 6.57 -8.23 2.93
CA PHE A 61 6.08 -7.76 4.22
C PHE A 61 5.11 -8.77 4.83
N GLN A 62 4.64 -8.49 6.04
CA GLN A 62 3.63 -9.30 6.72
C GLN A 62 2.40 -8.44 7.00
N CYS A 63 1.24 -8.93 6.60
CA CYS A 63 -0.06 -8.31 6.90
C CYS A 63 -1.16 -9.39 6.99
N PRO A 64 -2.36 -9.03 7.47
CA PRO A 64 -3.50 -9.95 7.45
C PRO A 64 -3.85 -10.43 6.03
N PRO A 65 -4.47 -11.62 5.89
CA PRO A 65 -4.88 -12.12 4.58
C PRO A 65 -5.82 -11.13 3.91
N SER A 66 -5.63 -10.90 2.60
CA SER A 66 -6.38 -9.91 1.81
C SER A 66 -6.14 -8.44 2.18
N HIS A 67 -5.13 -8.09 2.97
CA HIS A 67 -4.77 -6.69 3.22
C HIS A 67 -3.53 -6.22 2.44
N GLY A 68 -2.74 -7.13 1.89
CA GLY A 68 -1.53 -6.80 1.13
C GLY A 68 -1.84 -6.43 -0.30
N GLY A 69 -1.35 -5.29 -0.74
CA GLY A 69 -1.28 -4.91 -2.15
C GLY A 69 0.14 -4.56 -2.56
N ILE A 70 0.57 -5.01 -3.74
CA ILE A 70 1.77 -4.50 -4.39
C ILE A 70 1.37 -3.75 -5.66
N VAL A 71 1.75 -2.48 -5.72
CA VAL A 71 1.41 -1.57 -6.81
C VAL A 71 2.63 -0.76 -7.26
N ARG A 72 2.50 -0.10 -8.40
CA ARG A 72 3.52 0.85 -8.87
C ARG A 72 3.47 2.12 -8.02
N PRO A 73 4.63 2.76 -7.76
CA PRO A 73 4.70 4.01 -7.00
C PRO A 73 3.82 5.12 -7.57
N GLU A 74 3.60 5.15 -8.89
CA GLU A 74 2.70 6.10 -9.57
C GLU A 74 1.24 6.01 -9.10
N LYS A 75 0.83 4.87 -8.56
CA LYS A 75 -0.52 4.64 -8.03
C LYS A 75 -0.63 4.88 -6.54
N VAL A 76 0.47 5.24 -5.88
CA VAL A 76 0.52 5.44 -4.43
C VAL A 76 0.72 6.93 -4.16
N LYS A 77 -0.26 7.52 -3.50
CA LYS A 77 -0.18 8.88 -2.98
C LYS A 77 0.08 8.80 -1.50
N VAL A 78 1.29 9.19 -1.08
CA VAL A 78 1.62 9.37 0.34
C VAL A 78 1.18 10.75 0.80
N GLY A 79 0.69 10.85 2.03
CA GLY A 79 0.18 12.10 2.58
C GLY A 79 -0.58 11.89 3.88
N ASP A 80 -1.34 12.92 4.27
CA ASP A 80 -2.20 12.90 5.44
C ASP A 80 -3.49 12.13 5.11
N PHE A 81 -3.39 10.80 5.12
CA PHE A 81 -4.51 9.89 4.90
C PHE A 81 -4.78 9.11 6.19
N PRO A 82 -5.36 9.73 7.24
CA PRO A 82 -5.68 9.01 8.47
C PRO A 82 -6.58 7.80 8.19
N GLU A 83 -6.53 6.81 9.08
CA GLU A 83 -7.49 5.71 9.07
C GLU A 83 -8.89 6.32 9.10
N ARG A 84 -9.80 5.83 8.26
CA ARG A 84 -11.19 6.28 8.31
C ARG A 84 -11.74 5.86 9.66
N ASP A 85 -12.20 6.82 10.46
CA ASP A 85 -12.84 6.52 11.72
C ASP A 85 -14.19 5.86 11.42
N PRO A 86 -14.42 4.61 11.84
CA PRO A 86 -15.67 3.91 11.57
C PRO A 86 -16.87 4.50 12.33
N PHE A 87 -16.66 5.49 13.21
CA PHE A 87 -17.71 6.15 13.99
C PHE A 87 -18.06 7.56 13.51
N GLU A 88 -17.43 8.09 12.45
CA GLU A 88 -17.76 9.42 11.91
C GLU A 88 -19.04 9.47 11.04
N GLU A 89 -19.79 8.37 10.87
CA GLU A 89 -21.02 8.34 10.05
C GLU A 89 -22.35 8.16 10.82
N ASP A 90 -22.36 8.22 12.16
CA ASP A 90 -23.60 8.18 12.98
C ASP A 90 -23.84 9.50 13.74
N GLU A 91 -23.93 10.62 13.03
CA GLU A 91 -24.53 11.87 13.55
C GLU A 91 -25.51 12.47 12.53
N ILE A 92 -26.63 11.77 12.25
CA ILE A 92 -27.90 12.39 11.81
C ILE A 92 -29.09 11.67 12.43
#